data_AF-A0A7X8RHC8-F1
#
_entry.id   AF-A0A7X8RHC8-F1
#
_cell.length_a   1.000
_cell.length_b   1.000
_cell.length_c   1.000
_cell.angle_alpha   90.00
_cell.angle_beta   90.00
_cell.angle_gamma   90.00
#
_symmetry.space_group_name_H-M   'P 1'
#
loop_
_entity.id
_entity.type
_entity.pdbx_description
1 polymer ?
#
loop_
_entity_poly.entity_id
_entity_poly.type
_entity_poly.pdbx_seq_one_letter_code
_entity_poly.pdbx_strand_id
1 'polypeptide(L)'
;MPTKRYFIIGIAALLLSGCSVENTGKENNSSDAVSASEKATKTESTETTSQTFQDSPQAPDDRSLKEVGETLEDADGIITLKQYANLNVTKQIGDITMTISDVKVMNLQPSPDLVDYFHGFTHEEVEFPYVRVNVKVKNNSKEPLHFAPVAKLTTDQGEAVTWEDDFYLEKLNGELKPGEEKVGSLGFIIDESKPEELKSLSIQTSEAFNEKEEKVGKIEEFQIGF
;
A
#
# COMPACT_ATOMS: atom_id res chain seq x y z
N MET A 1 11.62 -44.42 -46.43
CA MET A 1 11.32 -43.48 -47.54
C MET A 1 10.47 -42.33 -47.01
N PRO A 2 10.58 -41.14 -47.62
CA PRO A 2 10.61 -39.84 -46.95
C PRO A 2 9.25 -39.12 -46.94
N THR A 3 9.08 -38.09 -46.11
CA THR A 3 8.81 -36.67 -46.45
C THR A 3 7.80 -36.14 -45.43
N LYS A 4 7.67 -34.87 -45.07
CA LYS A 4 8.32 -33.60 -45.42
C LYS A 4 7.96 -32.66 -44.25
N ARG A 5 8.90 -31.79 -43.88
CA ARG A 5 8.63 -30.61 -43.06
C ARG A 5 7.65 -29.70 -43.79
N TYR A 6 6.62 -29.23 -43.09
CA TYR A 6 5.83 -28.08 -43.53
C TYR A 6 5.99 -26.95 -42.54
N PHE A 7 6.66 -25.94 -43.05
CA PHE A 7 6.89 -24.62 -42.51
C PHE A 7 5.64 -23.79 -42.83
N ILE A 8 4.94 -23.28 -41.81
CA ILE A 8 3.83 -22.34 -42.01
C ILE A 8 4.30 -20.98 -41.47
N ILE A 9 4.64 -20.10 -42.42
CA ILE A 9 4.70 -18.65 -42.26
C ILE A 9 3.39 -18.07 -42.78
N GLY A 10 2.83 -17.06 -42.11
CA GLY A 10 1.78 -16.20 -42.65
C GLY A 10 1.09 -15.38 -41.55
N ILE A 11 1.63 -14.22 -41.18
CA ILE A 11 1.19 -12.86 -41.56
C ILE A 11 -0.12 -12.43 -40.89
N ALA A 12 -0.03 -11.41 -40.03
CA ALA A 12 -1.10 -10.44 -39.81
C ALA A 12 -0.50 -9.09 -39.39
N ALA A 13 -0.26 -8.22 -40.38
CA ALA A 13 -0.03 -6.80 -40.14
C ALA A 13 -1.40 -6.13 -40.04
N LEU A 14 -1.74 -5.61 -38.85
CA LEU A 14 -2.92 -4.76 -38.66
C LEU A 14 -2.49 -3.30 -38.84
N LEU A 15 -3.07 -2.69 -39.87
CA LEU A 15 -2.96 -1.30 -40.24
C LEU A 15 -3.66 -0.43 -39.18
N LEU A 16 -2.95 0.54 -38.60
CA LEU A 16 -3.57 1.62 -37.84
C LEU A 16 -4.12 2.67 -38.81
N SER A 17 -5.44 2.76 -38.89
CA SER A 17 -6.15 3.88 -39.51
C SER A 17 -6.48 4.90 -38.41
N GLY A 18 -5.81 6.04 -38.45
CA GLY A 18 -6.15 7.20 -37.62
C GLY A 18 -7.36 7.94 -38.15
N CYS A 19 -8.29 8.29 -37.26
CA CYS A 19 -9.29 9.31 -37.49
C CYS A 19 -8.93 10.55 -36.67
N SER A 20 -8.40 11.57 -37.35
CA SER A 20 -8.48 12.95 -36.91
C SER A 20 -9.91 13.42 -37.07
N VAL A 21 -10.52 13.96 -36.00
CA VAL A 21 -11.73 14.77 -36.12
C VAL A 21 -11.40 16.17 -35.62
N GLU A 22 -11.25 17.07 -36.59
CA GLU A 22 -11.15 18.50 -36.44
C GLU A 22 -12.55 19.03 -36.78
N ASN A 23 -13.28 19.56 -35.77
CA ASN A 23 -14.60 20.14 -36.00
C ASN A 23 -14.47 21.66 -36.05
N THR A 24 -14.39 22.17 -37.28
CA THR A 24 -14.46 23.58 -37.63
C THR A 24 -15.93 23.99 -37.76
N GLY A 25 -16.29 25.13 -37.15
CA GLY A 25 -17.37 25.98 -37.65
C GLY A 25 -18.44 26.38 -36.64
N LYS A 26 -18.30 27.59 -36.08
CA LYS A 26 -19.26 28.68 -36.33
C LYS A 26 -18.73 30.01 -35.79
N GLU A 27 -18.31 30.87 -36.71
CA GLU A 27 -18.18 32.31 -36.52
C GLU A 27 -19.57 32.95 -36.38
N ASN A 28 -19.68 33.94 -35.50
CA ASN A 28 -20.36 35.19 -35.87
C ASN A 28 -19.85 36.38 -35.02
N ASN A 29 -19.07 37.22 -35.70
CA ASN A 29 -18.84 38.67 -35.57
C ASN A 29 -18.76 39.39 -34.21
N SER A 30 -17.51 39.77 -33.88
CA SER A 30 -16.99 41.14 -33.75
C SER A 30 -17.85 42.25 -33.15
N SER A 31 -17.42 42.76 -31.99
CA SER A 31 -16.96 44.15 -31.86
C SER A 31 -16.11 44.34 -30.60
N ASP A 32 -15.09 45.17 -30.79
CA ASP A 32 -14.26 45.89 -29.85
C ASP A 32 -12.99 45.27 -29.26
N ALA A 33 -11.98 46.13 -29.32
CA ALA A 33 -10.56 45.88 -29.38
C ALA A 33 -9.89 46.47 -28.13
N VAL A 34 -9.00 45.63 -27.57
CA VAL A 34 -7.65 45.96 -27.08
C VAL A 34 -7.46 46.53 -25.67
N SER A 35 -6.70 45.71 -24.92
CA SER A 35 -5.71 46.00 -23.88
C SER A 35 -6.14 46.20 -22.43
N ALA A 36 -5.95 45.14 -21.64
CA ALA A 36 -5.19 45.26 -20.39
C ALA A 36 -4.44 43.95 -20.08
N SER A 37 -3.17 44.14 -19.75
CA SER A 37 -2.10 43.19 -19.49
C SER A 37 -2.42 42.12 -18.43
N GLU A 38 -1.85 40.94 -18.70
CA GLU A 38 -1.50 39.86 -17.78
C GLU A 38 -1.06 40.36 -16.39
N LYS A 39 -1.63 39.75 -15.34
CA LYS A 39 -0.89 38.99 -14.32
C LYS A 39 -1.89 38.26 -13.40
N ALA A 40 -2.48 37.18 -13.90
CA ALA A 40 -3.10 36.18 -13.02
C ALA A 40 -1.95 35.35 -12.43
N THR A 41 -1.51 35.72 -11.22
CA THR A 41 -0.70 34.84 -10.38
C THR A 41 -1.48 33.53 -10.24
N LYS A 42 -1.02 32.50 -10.96
CA LYS A 42 -1.37 31.12 -10.69
C LYS A 42 -0.75 30.82 -9.33
N THR A 43 -1.51 31.10 -8.27
CA THR A 43 -1.23 30.51 -6.97
C THR A 43 -1.41 29.02 -7.22
N GLU A 44 -0.29 28.32 -7.34
CA GLU A 44 -0.22 26.89 -7.25
C GLU A 44 -0.72 26.56 -5.85
N SER A 45 -2.03 26.35 -5.74
CA SER A 45 -2.63 25.72 -4.59
C SER A 45 -1.99 24.35 -4.54
N THR A 46 -0.95 24.19 -3.73
CA THR A 46 -0.57 22.90 -3.16
C THR A 46 -1.75 22.47 -2.31
N GLU A 47 -2.78 21.93 -2.97
CA GLU A 47 -3.76 21.07 -2.32
C GLU A 47 -2.97 19.91 -1.74
N THR A 48 -2.61 20.07 -0.47
CA THR A 48 -2.07 18.98 0.32
C THR A 48 -3.30 18.14 0.64
N THR A 49 -3.74 17.32 -0.32
CA THR A 49 -4.80 16.35 -0.09
C THR A 49 -4.29 15.48 1.04
N SER A 50 -4.85 15.64 2.23
CA SER A 50 -4.48 14.84 3.39
C SER A 50 -4.75 13.38 3.04
N GLN A 51 -3.69 12.60 2.83
CA GLN A 51 -3.83 11.18 2.56
C GLN A 51 -4.45 10.51 3.78
N THR A 52 -5.44 9.64 3.54
CA THR A 52 -6.13 8.84 4.55
C THR A 52 -5.91 7.37 4.25
N PHE A 53 -6.04 6.52 5.27
CA PHE A 53 -6.07 5.07 5.07
C PHE A 53 -7.21 4.69 4.11
N GLN A 54 -6.85 3.95 3.08
CA GLN A 54 -7.79 3.46 2.08
C GLN A 54 -8.26 2.06 2.46
N ASP A 55 -9.37 1.68 1.85
CA ASP A 55 -9.88 0.33 1.92
C ASP A 55 -9.02 -0.59 1.04
N SER A 56 -8.68 -1.78 1.53
CA SER A 56 -7.83 -2.74 0.82
C SER A 56 -8.73 -3.73 0.09
N PRO A 57 -8.51 -4.00 -1.22
CA PRO A 57 -9.31 -4.98 -1.95
C PRO A 57 -8.95 -6.44 -1.61
N GLN A 58 -8.16 -6.67 -0.55
CA GLN A 58 -7.74 -8.01 -0.11
C GLN A 58 -8.38 -8.41 1.23
N ALA A 59 -9.10 -7.51 1.90
CA ALA A 59 -9.78 -7.79 3.16
C ALA A 59 -10.87 -6.75 3.42
N PRO A 60 -11.94 -7.11 4.14
CA PRO A 60 -13.03 -6.18 4.47
C PRO A 60 -12.58 -4.85 5.10
N ASP A 61 -13.38 -3.79 4.89
CA ASP A 61 -13.09 -2.44 5.41
C ASP A 61 -13.14 -2.39 6.94
N ASP A 62 -11.98 -2.51 7.55
CA ASP A 62 -11.84 -2.61 8.99
C ASP A 62 -11.84 -1.25 9.71
N ARG A 63 -11.93 -0.11 9.01
CA ARG A 63 -11.66 1.22 9.63
C ARG A 63 -12.58 1.54 10.81
N SER A 64 -13.83 1.08 10.77
CA SER A 64 -14.82 1.23 11.85
C SER A 64 -14.62 0.25 13.01
N LEU A 65 -13.93 -0.87 12.78
CA LEU A 65 -13.78 -1.98 13.72
C LEU A 65 -12.83 -1.62 14.86
N LYS A 66 -13.36 -1.50 16.09
CA LYS A 66 -12.59 -1.02 17.26
C LYS A 66 -12.83 -1.86 18.51
N GLU A 67 -13.89 -2.67 18.55
CA GLU A 67 -14.22 -3.49 19.71
C GLU A 67 -13.71 -4.92 19.52
N VAL A 68 -12.90 -5.42 20.45
CA VAL A 68 -12.40 -6.81 20.39
C VAL A 68 -13.59 -7.78 20.47
N GLY A 69 -13.60 -8.75 19.55
CA GLY A 69 -14.69 -9.70 19.34
C GLY A 69 -15.74 -9.24 18.33
N GLU A 70 -15.72 -7.98 17.89
CA GLU A 70 -16.59 -7.48 16.84
C GLU A 70 -16.23 -8.11 15.49
N THR A 71 -17.25 -8.36 14.66
CA THR A 71 -17.13 -8.94 13.32
C THR A 71 -17.69 -7.97 12.29
N LEU A 72 -17.02 -7.87 11.15
CA LEU A 72 -17.49 -7.14 9.98
C LEU A 72 -17.49 -8.09 8.77
N GLU A 73 -18.47 -7.92 7.89
CA GLU A 73 -18.60 -8.66 6.64
C GLU A 73 -18.88 -7.68 5.50
N ASP A 74 -18.18 -7.86 4.38
CA ASP A 74 -18.46 -7.19 3.11
C ASP A 74 -18.15 -8.11 1.91
N ALA A 75 -17.86 -7.53 0.74
CA ALA A 75 -17.59 -8.28 -0.47
C ALA A 75 -16.31 -9.12 -0.41
N ASP A 76 -15.32 -8.72 0.41
CA ASP A 76 -14.00 -9.34 0.47
C ASP A 76 -13.93 -10.44 1.56
N GLY A 77 -15.03 -10.65 2.30
CA GLY A 77 -15.19 -11.74 3.25
C GLY A 77 -15.64 -11.27 4.62
N ILE A 78 -15.18 -11.97 5.65
CA ILE A 78 -15.53 -11.72 7.05
C ILE A 78 -14.26 -11.53 7.87
N ILE A 79 -14.21 -10.47 8.67
CA ILE A 79 -13.14 -10.25 9.65
C ILE A 79 -13.68 -10.21 11.07
N THR A 80 -12.93 -10.77 12.01
CA THR A 80 -13.21 -10.63 13.46
C THR A 80 -12.01 -10.01 14.15
N LEU A 81 -12.21 -8.93 14.91
CA LEU A 81 -11.15 -8.26 15.65
C LEU A 81 -10.76 -9.08 16.88
N LYS A 82 -9.47 -9.45 16.97
CA LYS A 82 -8.92 -10.25 18.07
C LYS A 82 -8.11 -9.42 19.06
N GLN A 83 -7.33 -8.47 18.56
CA GLN A 83 -6.57 -7.52 19.38
C GLN A 83 -6.52 -6.16 18.70
N TYR A 84 -6.45 -5.08 19.49
CA TYR A 84 -6.37 -3.73 18.96
C TYR A 84 -5.48 -2.83 19.82
N ALA A 85 -4.45 -2.26 19.19
CA ALA A 85 -3.58 -1.26 19.79
C ALA A 85 -3.73 0.08 19.04
N ASN A 86 -4.32 1.08 19.68
CA ASN A 86 -4.40 2.45 19.18
C ASN A 86 -3.26 3.29 19.78
N LEU A 87 -2.24 3.62 18.99
CA LEU A 87 -0.95 4.08 19.52
C LEU A 87 -0.60 5.50 19.10
N ASN A 88 -0.67 5.81 17.80
CA ASN A 88 -0.13 7.03 17.21
C ASN A 88 1.32 7.32 17.66
N VAL A 89 2.18 6.30 17.56
CA VAL A 89 3.60 6.39 17.97
C VAL A 89 4.46 6.75 16.76
N THR A 90 5.23 7.82 16.89
CA THR A 90 6.13 8.32 15.85
C THR A 90 7.59 8.12 16.24
N LYS A 91 8.40 7.68 15.29
CA LYS A 91 9.86 7.61 15.39
C LYS A 91 10.53 8.26 14.18
N GLN A 92 11.79 8.65 14.39
CA GLN A 92 12.63 9.25 13.37
C GLN A 92 13.72 8.26 12.93
N ILE A 93 13.81 8.01 11.63
CA ILE A 93 14.76 7.10 10.99
C ILE A 93 15.61 7.91 10.01
N GLY A 94 16.67 8.54 10.51
CA GLY A 94 17.40 9.55 9.73
C GLY A 94 16.46 10.71 9.37
N ASP A 95 16.29 10.98 8.08
CA ASP A 95 15.36 12.01 7.58
C ASP A 95 13.93 11.48 7.36
N ILE A 96 13.65 10.22 7.65
CA ILE A 96 12.30 9.63 7.54
C ILE A 96 11.56 9.77 8.87
N THR A 97 10.37 10.37 8.84
CA THR A 97 9.42 10.30 9.97
C THR A 97 8.44 9.17 9.70
N MET A 98 8.36 8.21 10.62
CA MET A 98 7.42 7.10 10.55
C MET A 98 6.48 7.13 11.75
N THR A 99 5.19 6.98 11.51
CA THR A 99 4.17 6.84 12.54
C THR A 99 3.44 5.53 12.36
N ILE A 100 3.32 4.72 13.42
CA ILE A 100 2.35 3.64 13.50
C ILE A 100 1.09 4.22 14.15
N SER A 101 0.02 4.35 13.37
CA SER A 101 -1.25 4.90 13.86
C SER A 101 -1.95 3.88 14.75
N ASP A 102 -2.11 2.66 14.27
CA ASP A 102 -2.70 1.57 15.01
C ASP A 102 -2.29 0.20 14.44
N VAL A 103 -2.45 -0.82 15.28
CA VAL A 103 -2.19 -2.23 14.94
C VAL A 103 -3.40 -3.04 15.34
N LYS A 104 -3.83 -3.94 14.46
CA LYS A 104 -4.92 -4.88 14.73
C LYS A 104 -4.47 -6.29 14.45
N VAL A 105 -4.96 -7.21 15.26
CA VAL A 105 -4.88 -8.64 14.99
C VAL A 105 -6.31 -9.09 14.73
N MET A 106 -6.53 -9.76 13.60
CA MET A 106 -7.85 -10.16 13.13
C MET A 106 -7.81 -11.60 12.63
N ASN A 107 -8.95 -12.27 12.63
CA ASN A 107 -9.15 -13.44 11.78
C ASN A 107 -9.83 -12.98 10.49
N LEU A 108 -9.40 -13.53 9.35
CA LEU A 108 -10.02 -13.32 8.05
C LEU A 108 -10.56 -14.66 7.53
N GLN A 109 -11.83 -14.69 7.19
CA GLN A 109 -12.43 -15.68 6.30
C GLN A 109 -12.63 -15.00 4.94
N PRO A 110 -11.74 -15.22 3.95
CA PRO A 110 -11.80 -14.50 2.68
C PRO A 110 -13.05 -14.88 1.87
N SER A 111 -13.47 -13.98 0.98
CA SER A 111 -14.46 -14.30 -0.03
C SER A 111 -13.94 -15.39 -0.99
N PRO A 112 -14.82 -16.20 -1.62
CA PRO A 112 -14.39 -17.30 -2.49
C PRO A 112 -13.47 -16.89 -3.65
N ASP A 113 -13.57 -15.66 -4.14
CA ASP A 113 -12.74 -15.11 -5.21
C ASP A 113 -11.34 -14.68 -4.75
N LEU A 114 -11.12 -14.50 -3.45
CA LEU A 114 -9.82 -14.20 -2.86
C LEU A 114 -9.06 -15.44 -2.39
N VAL A 115 -9.67 -16.64 -2.40
CA VAL A 115 -8.98 -17.89 -2.02
C VAL A 115 -7.72 -18.11 -2.88
N ASP A 116 -7.83 -17.92 -4.20
CA ASP A 116 -6.69 -18.09 -5.11
C ASP A 116 -5.54 -17.09 -4.84
N TYR A 117 -5.88 -15.91 -4.33
CA TYR A 117 -4.90 -14.92 -3.92
C TYR A 117 -4.14 -15.39 -2.67
N PHE A 118 -4.86 -15.92 -1.69
CA PHE A 118 -4.30 -16.33 -0.41
C PHE A 118 -3.55 -17.67 -0.44
N HIS A 119 -3.77 -18.52 -1.46
CA HIS A 119 -2.92 -19.69 -1.74
C HIS A 119 -1.41 -19.36 -1.78
N GLY A 120 -1.05 -18.12 -2.15
CA GLY A 120 0.34 -17.68 -2.20
C GLY A 120 0.94 -17.32 -0.84
N PHE A 121 0.12 -17.13 0.20
CA PHE A 121 0.52 -16.61 1.50
C PHE A 121 0.27 -17.60 2.66
N THR A 122 -0.75 -18.46 2.55
CA THR A 122 -1.08 -19.46 3.58
C THR A 122 -1.63 -20.74 2.95
N HIS A 123 -1.59 -21.83 3.73
CA HIS A 123 -2.26 -23.10 3.39
C HIS A 123 -3.62 -23.26 4.09
N GLU A 124 -3.98 -22.33 5.00
CA GLU A 124 -5.23 -22.34 5.77
C GLU A 124 -6.24 -21.36 5.14
N GLU A 125 -6.52 -21.47 3.83
CA GLU A 125 -7.24 -20.42 3.08
C GLU A 125 -8.74 -20.29 3.43
N VAL A 126 -9.25 -21.12 4.33
CA VAL A 126 -10.64 -21.04 4.80
C VAL A 126 -10.78 -19.92 5.84
N GLU A 127 -9.90 -19.89 6.83
CA GLU A 127 -9.87 -18.85 7.87
C GLU A 127 -8.46 -18.81 8.46
N PHE A 128 -7.87 -17.63 8.53
CA PHE A 128 -6.51 -17.46 9.08
C PHE A 128 -6.38 -16.15 9.86
N PRO A 129 -5.50 -16.13 10.88
CA PRO A 129 -5.18 -14.91 11.61
C PRO A 129 -4.19 -14.04 10.84
N TYR A 130 -4.33 -12.72 10.95
CA TYR A 130 -3.38 -11.77 10.40
C TYR A 130 -3.22 -10.52 11.27
N VAL A 131 -2.09 -9.85 11.11
CA VAL A 131 -1.80 -8.54 11.68
C VAL A 131 -1.88 -7.48 10.60
N ARG A 132 -2.64 -6.42 10.87
CA ARG A 132 -2.65 -5.21 10.05
C ARG A 132 -1.93 -4.07 10.78
N VAL A 133 -1.02 -3.40 10.09
CA VAL A 133 -0.24 -2.26 10.60
C VAL A 133 -0.56 -1.01 9.77
N ASN A 134 -1.19 -0.03 10.39
CA ASN A 134 -1.42 1.29 9.78
C ASN A 134 -0.19 2.18 9.96
N VAL A 135 0.39 2.63 8.85
CA VAL A 135 1.60 3.47 8.88
C VAL A 135 1.43 4.77 8.10
N LYS A 136 2.14 5.79 8.56
CA LYS A 136 2.44 7.00 7.81
C LYS A 136 3.94 7.16 7.73
N VAL A 137 4.46 7.33 6.53
CA VAL A 137 5.90 7.44 6.29
C VAL A 137 6.15 8.69 5.47
N LYS A 138 7.04 9.55 5.95
CA LYS A 138 7.40 10.80 5.28
C LYS A 138 8.90 10.94 5.11
N ASN A 139 9.35 11.17 3.89
CA ASN A 139 10.72 11.56 3.61
C ASN A 139 10.85 13.08 3.76
N ASN A 140 11.57 13.55 4.79
CA ASN A 140 11.77 14.99 5.03
C ASN A 140 13.03 15.54 4.36
N SER A 141 13.78 14.70 3.65
CA SER A 141 15.01 15.11 2.96
C SER A 141 14.70 15.71 1.59
N LYS A 142 15.76 16.19 0.93
CA LYS A 142 15.72 16.67 -0.46
C LYS A 142 16.15 15.60 -1.47
N GLU A 143 16.43 14.39 -1.02
CA GLU A 143 16.93 13.27 -1.82
C GLU A 143 15.95 12.09 -1.75
N PRO A 144 15.87 11.23 -2.77
CA PRO A 144 15.13 9.98 -2.67
C PRO A 144 15.75 9.07 -1.62
N LEU A 145 14.89 8.35 -0.87
CA LEU A 145 15.31 7.40 0.15
C LEU A 145 14.64 6.05 -0.09
N HIS A 146 15.36 4.95 0.13
CA HIS A 146 14.82 3.59 0.12
C HIS A 146 14.56 3.11 1.55
N PHE A 147 13.33 2.66 1.81
CA PHE A 147 12.87 2.28 3.14
C PHE A 147 11.71 1.28 3.10
N ALA A 148 11.62 0.43 4.12
CA ALA A 148 10.47 -0.43 4.38
C ALA A 148 9.96 -0.17 5.82
N PRO A 149 8.71 0.27 6.01
CA PRO A 149 8.16 0.53 7.35
C PRO A 149 8.08 -0.73 8.21
N VAL A 150 7.82 -1.89 7.62
CA VAL A 150 7.83 -3.18 8.31
C VAL A 150 8.74 -4.12 7.53
N ALA A 151 10.02 -4.15 7.90
CA ALA A 151 10.96 -5.13 7.35
C ALA A 151 10.79 -6.50 8.00
N LYS A 152 10.44 -6.51 9.30
CA LYS A 152 10.15 -7.73 10.05
C LYS A 152 9.11 -7.46 11.13
N LEU A 153 8.14 -8.36 11.27
CA LEU A 153 7.22 -8.44 12.40
C LEU A 153 7.52 -9.71 13.19
N THR A 154 7.43 -9.67 14.51
CA THR A 154 7.65 -10.84 15.37
C THR A 154 6.65 -10.86 16.51
N THR A 155 5.95 -11.97 16.70
CA THR A 155 4.99 -12.16 17.79
C THR A 155 5.70 -12.53 19.10
N ASP A 156 5.07 -12.29 20.25
CA ASP A 156 5.58 -12.76 21.54
C ASP A 156 5.53 -14.30 21.70
N GLN A 157 4.92 -14.98 20.73
CA GLN A 157 4.85 -16.43 20.62
C GLN A 157 5.99 -17.01 19.74
N GLY A 158 6.79 -16.15 19.10
CA GLY A 158 8.02 -16.52 18.40
C GLY A 158 7.91 -16.60 16.88
N GLU A 159 6.72 -16.45 16.32
CA GLU A 159 6.50 -16.38 14.88
C GLU A 159 7.07 -15.08 14.32
N ALA A 160 7.63 -15.14 13.12
CA ALA A 160 8.15 -13.97 12.43
C ALA A 160 7.81 -13.99 10.94
N VAL A 161 7.41 -12.82 10.46
CA VAL A 161 7.08 -12.53 9.06
C VAL A 161 7.85 -11.31 8.59
N THR A 162 8.00 -11.16 7.29
CA THR A 162 8.83 -10.15 6.65
C THR A 162 8.03 -9.33 5.66
N TRP A 163 8.66 -8.28 5.12
CA TRP A 163 8.05 -7.45 4.08
C TRP A 163 7.62 -8.21 2.82
N GLU A 164 8.17 -9.40 2.58
CA GLU A 164 7.79 -10.27 1.45
C GLU A 164 6.40 -10.89 1.65
N ASP A 165 5.94 -10.98 2.91
CA ASP A 165 4.67 -11.58 3.33
C ASP A 165 3.54 -10.55 3.41
N ASP A 166 3.78 -9.28 3.05
CA ASP A 166 2.75 -8.25 3.02
C ASP A 166 1.73 -8.51 1.91
N PHE A 167 0.52 -8.93 2.28
CA PHE A 167 -0.53 -9.24 1.31
C PHE A 167 -1.42 -8.03 0.97
N TYR A 168 -1.26 -6.86 1.60
CA TYR A 168 -2.02 -5.66 1.22
C TYR A 168 -1.41 -4.97 0.00
N LEU A 169 -0.09 -5.07 -0.19
CA LEU A 169 0.64 -4.61 -1.38
C LEU A 169 0.39 -3.14 -1.76
N GLU A 170 0.17 -2.26 -0.76
CA GLU A 170 -0.12 -0.83 -0.94
C GLU A 170 1.12 0.01 -1.35
N LYS A 171 2.22 -0.62 -1.76
CA LYS A 171 3.46 0.03 -2.27
C LYS A 171 4.12 0.98 -1.26
N LEU A 172 4.03 0.63 0.01
CA LEU A 172 4.67 1.36 1.12
C LEU A 172 6.18 1.12 1.20
N ASN A 173 6.63 -0.05 0.74
CA ASN A 173 8.04 -0.42 0.67
C ASN A 173 8.75 0.21 -0.55
N GLY A 174 10.04 0.48 -0.42
CA GLY A 174 10.91 0.90 -1.52
C GLY A 174 11.24 2.39 -1.50
N GLU A 175 11.25 3.02 -2.68
CA GLU A 175 11.62 4.43 -2.83
C GLU A 175 10.54 5.37 -2.25
N LEU A 176 11.01 6.41 -1.56
CA LEU A 176 10.29 7.59 -1.10
C LEU A 176 10.94 8.81 -1.74
N LYS A 177 10.20 9.53 -2.58
CA LYS A 177 10.67 10.75 -3.24
C LYS A 177 10.92 11.88 -2.21
N PRO A 178 11.70 12.90 -2.56
CA PRO A 178 11.89 14.08 -1.70
C PRO A 178 10.55 14.69 -1.27
N GLY A 179 10.33 14.81 0.04
CA GLY A 179 9.09 15.36 0.59
C GLY A 179 7.86 14.46 0.50
N GLU A 180 7.96 13.26 -0.08
CA GLU A 180 6.82 12.35 -0.23
C GLU A 180 6.34 11.84 1.13
N GLU A 181 5.01 11.81 1.27
CA GLU A 181 4.32 11.13 2.35
C GLU A 181 3.50 9.99 1.75
N LYS A 182 3.62 8.82 2.34
CA LYS A 182 2.79 7.64 2.06
C LYS A 182 2.00 7.29 3.31
N VAL A 183 0.70 7.08 3.15
CA VAL A 183 -0.23 6.62 4.18
C VAL A 183 -0.90 5.36 3.69
N GLY A 184 -0.86 4.29 4.49
CA GLY A 184 -1.45 3.02 4.09
C GLY A 184 -1.31 1.94 5.14
N SER A 185 -1.70 0.73 4.75
CA SER A 185 -1.68 -0.46 5.61
C SER A 185 -0.75 -1.54 5.04
N LEU A 186 -0.17 -2.33 5.94
CA LEU A 186 0.48 -3.61 5.61
C LEU A 186 -0.26 -4.74 6.33
N GLY A 187 -0.41 -5.89 5.69
CA GLY A 187 -1.11 -7.06 6.23
C GLY A 187 -0.25 -8.30 6.20
N PHE A 188 -0.10 -8.98 7.34
CA PHE A 188 0.75 -10.16 7.47
C PHE A 188 0.01 -11.32 8.14
N ILE A 189 -0.06 -12.47 7.50
CA ILE A 189 -0.63 -13.68 8.08
C ILE A 189 0.28 -14.19 9.21
N ILE A 190 -0.31 -14.67 10.31
CA ILE A 190 0.42 -15.18 11.50
C ILE A 190 -0.09 -16.57 11.91
N ASP A 191 0.07 -17.55 11.02
CA ASP A 191 -0.48 -18.91 11.13
C ASP A 191 0.01 -19.70 12.36
N GLU A 192 1.22 -19.42 12.85
CA GLU A 192 1.79 -20.13 14.00
C GLU A 192 1.37 -19.54 15.35
N SER A 193 0.85 -18.31 15.35
CA SER A 193 0.44 -17.58 16.56
C SER A 193 -1.06 -17.67 16.81
N LYS A 194 -1.44 -17.69 18.08
CA LYS A 194 -2.83 -17.60 18.51
C LYS A 194 -3.21 -16.17 18.84
N PRO A 195 -4.11 -15.52 18.08
CA PRO A 195 -4.48 -14.11 18.31
C PRO A 195 -4.99 -13.78 19.71
N GLU A 196 -5.81 -14.67 20.29
CA GLU A 196 -6.44 -14.50 21.60
C GLU A 196 -5.41 -14.54 22.75
N GLU A 197 -4.25 -15.18 22.53
CA GLU A 197 -3.19 -15.34 23.53
C GLU A 197 -2.02 -14.34 23.32
N LEU A 198 -2.06 -13.56 22.24
CA LEU A 198 -1.01 -12.61 21.88
C LEU A 198 -1.00 -11.42 22.84
N LYS A 199 0.13 -11.16 23.51
CA LYS A 199 0.25 -10.03 24.45
C LYS A 199 0.98 -8.85 23.84
N SER A 200 1.87 -9.13 22.91
CA SER A 200 2.66 -8.12 22.25
C SER A 200 3.22 -8.60 20.92
N LEU A 201 3.60 -7.64 20.07
CA LEU A 201 4.44 -7.90 18.92
C LEU A 201 5.50 -6.80 18.76
N SER A 202 6.55 -7.13 18.02
CA SER A 202 7.62 -6.23 17.65
C SER A 202 7.60 -5.97 16.14
N ILE A 203 7.71 -4.71 15.75
CA ILE A 203 7.82 -4.27 14.35
C ILE A 203 9.18 -3.62 14.16
N GLN A 204 10.01 -4.19 13.30
CA GLN A 204 11.30 -3.61 12.90
C GLN A 204 11.19 -2.98 11.52
N THR A 205 11.68 -1.75 11.39
CA THR A 205 11.85 -1.08 10.10
C THR A 205 13.08 -1.61 9.36
N SER A 206 13.24 -1.28 8.08
CA SER A 206 14.55 -1.42 7.45
C SER A 206 15.52 -0.32 7.93
N GLU A 207 16.81 -0.47 7.60
CA GLU A 207 17.68 0.71 7.47
C GLU A 207 17.19 1.60 6.31
N ALA A 208 17.51 2.89 6.36
CA ALA A 208 17.21 3.81 5.25
C ALA A 208 18.48 4.08 4.44
N PHE A 209 18.37 4.01 3.12
CA PHE A 209 19.48 4.22 2.18
C PHE A 209 19.16 5.36 1.22
N ASN A 210 20.18 6.14 0.82
CA ASN A 210 20.06 7.08 -0.28
C ASN A 210 20.32 6.40 -1.64
N GLU A 211 20.24 7.15 -2.75
CA GLU A 211 20.51 6.63 -4.10
C GLU A 211 21.92 6.06 -4.31
N LYS A 212 22.88 6.42 -3.44
CA LYS A 212 24.27 5.92 -3.50
C LYS A 212 24.46 4.66 -2.66
N GLU A 213 23.38 4.06 -2.17
CA GLU A 213 23.38 2.92 -1.23
C GLU A 213 24.08 3.25 0.09
N GLU A 214 24.24 4.53 0.42
CA GLU A 214 24.80 4.94 1.70
C GLU A 214 23.70 4.89 2.75
N LYS A 215 24.01 4.25 3.89
CA LYS A 215 23.09 4.23 5.02
C LYS A 215 22.94 5.62 5.63
N VAL A 216 21.70 6.10 5.68
CA VAL A 216 21.32 7.40 6.26
C VAL A 216 20.35 7.28 7.44
N GLY A 217 19.75 6.11 7.65
CA GLY A 217 18.91 5.80 8.81
C GLY A 217 19.15 4.39 9.33
N LYS A 218 19.07 4.19 10.64
CA LYS A 218 19.23 2.88 11.29
C LYS A 218 17.87 2.21 11.48
N ILE A 219 17.87 0.89 11.65
CA ILE A 219 16.68 0.13 12.05
C ILE A 219 16.12 0.73 13.35
N GLU A 220 14.81 0.94 13.37
CA GLU A 220 14.03 1.23 14.56
C GLU A 220 13.07 0.10 14.86
N GLU A 221 12.77 -0.09 16.13
CA GLU A 221 11.87 -1.14 16.61
C GLU A 221 10.68 -0.53 17.37
N PHE A 222 9.45 -0.92 17.02
CA PHE A 222 8.24 -0.55 17.72
C PHE A 222 7.74 -1.77 18.52
N GLN A 223 7.60 -1.58 19.82
CA GLN A 223 7.01 -2.57 20.72
C GLN A 223 5.52 -2.26 20.89
N ILE A 224 4.68 -3.22 20.53
CA ILE A 224 3.22 -3.09 20.49
C ILE A 224 2.65 -4.01 21.56
N GLY A 225 2.00 -3.44 22.57
CA GLY A 225 1.24 -4.20 23.56
C GLY A 225 -0.26 -4.15 23.27
N PHE A 226 -0.96 -5.23 23.58
CA PHE A 226 -2.41 -5.37 23.45
C PHE A 226 -3.10 -5.43 24.82
#